data_AF-A0A7V6HCN7-F1
#
_entry.id   AF-A0A7V6HCN7-F1
#
_cell.length_a   1.000
_cell.length_b   1.000
_cell.length_c   1.000
_cell.angle_alpha   90.00
_cell.angle_beta   90.00
_cell.angle_gamma   90.00
#
_symmetry.space_group_name_H-M   'P 1'
#
loop_
_entity.id
_entity.type
_entity.pdbx_description
1 polymer ?
#
loop_
_entity_poly.entity_id
_entity_poly.type
_entity_poly.pdbx_seq_one_letter_code
_entity_poly.pdbx_strand_id
1 'polypeptide(L)'
;MSKLPEKTVRIGIIGPGAISRKFAAGLKAAPGTELAGVVSRDPGRAAVFATDFGVPRVFDSYNAMLADESIDLVYIGLVNTMHYKVARSAILHGKGVILEKPFTLNAYEAERLIRLARDRHVFLMEAMWTRFHPVNRQVLEWCSSGRIGRISRVEASFGYFGGDNPKSRQLNPALGGSALLDVGIYPLAYASMLLGEPEELRAAALQNDTGVDRQIEIAAVYKNATASLAASVTNQLGNEALIFGDKGFIRVPVFFNPVKAILYRYGTDQESNPAIVETFVHAEPANGYEYEAIAAAEAFRQGLSEHPWLTLGESLSLMKQMDLCRSQLELVYPGERAILFDCDGVLVDSEDLLAKIAAALLNEDGIPAKPEDFRAFIGTGEERYIGGVCELYGKTYDPALKPRLYAKYFQDAPELLAEVPGAKALIRDLLASGVKVAVASSADSEKVLANLKALGIAPAEFDAVTTGSDVENMKPDPEIYLKTAEAVGVPPEHCIVIEDAEAGIQAGKAGGMKTIGITTALPAARLHEAGADQVVDSLDELYVLLDIGKA
;
A
#
# COMPACT_ATOMS: atom_id res chain seq x y z
N MET A 1 41.26 21.05 -15.31
CA MET A 1 40.33 20.49 -16.32
C MET A 1 38.97 21.11 -16.05
N SER A 2 38.43 21.86 -17.00
CA SER A 2 37.14 22.55 -16.85
C SER A 2 36.01 21.52 -16.71
N LYS A 3 35.36 21.47 -15.53
CA LYS A 3 34.08 20.77 -15.39
C LYS A 3 33.11 21.43 -16.37
N LEU A 4 32.52 20.64 -17.27
CA LEU A 4 31.31 21.03 -17.99
C LEU A 4 30.31 21.59 -16.96
N PRO A 5 29.52 22.62 -17.27
CA PRO A 5 28.47 23.05 -16.36
C PRO A 5 27.58 21.84 -16.05
N GLU A 6 27.45 21.51 -14.77
CA GLU A 6 26.66 20.35 -14.33
C GLU A 6 25.22 20.53 -14.86
N LYS A 7 24.72 19.55 -15.62
CA LYS A 7 23.37 19.59 -16.20
C LYS A 7 22.36 19.79 -15.07
N THR A 8 21.60 20.88 -15.12
CA THR A 8 20.49 21.15 -14.19
C THR A 8 19.48 20.00 -14.22
N VAL A 9 19.07 19.53 -13.04
CA VAL A 9 18.05 18.48 -12.89
C VAL A 9 16.67 19.10 -12.86
N ARG A 10 15.81 18.69 -13.81
CA ARG A 10 14.47 19.21 -14.01
C ARG A 10 13.47 18.43 -13.18
N ILE A 11 12.96 19.05 -12.12
CA ILE A 11 12.05 18.40 -11.17
C ILE A 11 10.63 18.87 -11.44
N GLY A 12 9.75 17.89 -11.61
CA GLY A 12 8.33 18.10 -11.73
C GLY A 12 7.58 17.80 -10.43
N ILE A 13 6.48 18.52 -10.15
CA ILE A 13 5.66 18.33 -8.95
C ILE A 13 4.37 17.59 -9.29
N ILE A 14 4.15 16.44 -8.63
CA ILE A 14 2.87 15.74 -8.64
C ILE A 14 2.15 15.99 -7.32
N GLY A 15 1.02 16.69 -7.40
CA GLY A 15 0.23 17.07 -6.22
C GLY A 15 0.72 18.37 -5.59
N PRO A 16 0.25 19.55 -6.04
CA PRO A 16 0.67 20.85 -5.51
C PRO A 16 0.00 21.22 -4.17
N GLY A 17 0.13 20.34 -3.18
CA GLY A 17 -0.34 20.56 -1.80
C GLY A 17 0.60 21.41 -0.96
N ALA A 18 0.30 21.56 0.33
CA ALA A 18 1.08 22.37 1.26
C ALA A 18 2.56 21.93 1.34
N ILE A 19 2.82 20.62 1.32
CA ILE A 19 4.18 20.06 1.38
C ILE A 19 4.97 20.40 0.10
N SER A 20 4.37 20.21 -1.07
CA SER A 20 4.98 20.53 -2.36
C SER A 20 5.30 22.01 -2.52
N ARG A 21 4.53 22.91 -1.87
CA ARG A 21 4.85 24.33 -1.81
C ARG A 21 6.09 24.61 -0.96
N LYS A 22 6.29 23.88 0.14
CA LYS A 22 7.52 23.97 0.96
C LYS A 22 8.72 23.43 0.18
N PHE A 23 8.57 22.27 -0.47
CA PHE A 23 9.59 21.70 -1.34
C PHE A 23 9.98 22.67 -2.46
N ALA A 24 9.00 23.21 -3.21
CA ALA A 24 9.27 24.19 -4.27
C ALA A 24 9.89 25.50 -3.77
N ALA A 25 9.58 25.92 -2.54
CA ALA A 25 10.23 27.07 -1.91
C ALA A 25 11.71 26.78 -1.58
N GLY A 26 12.01 25.61 -1.01
CA GLY A 26 13.38 25.16 -0.75
C GLY A 26 14.17 24.94 -2.05
N LEU A 27 13.52 24.42 -3.09
CA LEU A 27 14.13 24.17 -4.39
C LEU A 27 14.72 25.44 -5.04
N LYS A 28 14.14 26.62 -4.78
CA LYS A 28 14.70 27.90 -5.24
C LYS A 28 16.11 28.17 -4.71
N ALA A 29 16.48 27.57 -3.57
CA ALA A 29 17.81 27.65 -2.96
C ALA A 29 18.67 26.40 -3.22
N ALA A 30 18.22 25.44 -4.02
CA ALA A 30 18.93 24.20 -4.34
C ALA A 30 19.70 24.33 -5.68
N PRO A 31 21.02 24.59 -5.66
CA PRO A 31 21.80 24.75 -6.89
C PRO A 31 21.78 23.49 -7.75
N GLY A 32 21.77 23.67 -9.08
CA GLY A 32 21.75 22.57 -10.03
C GLY A 32 20.38 21.89 -10.18
N THR A 33 19.31 22.51 -9.68
CA THR A 33 17.93 22.05 -9.83
C THR A 33 17.05 23.13 -10.45
N GLU A 34 15.97 22.73 -11.12
CA GLU A 34 14.92 23.65 -11.56
C GLU A 34 13.52 23.02 -11.45
N LEU A 35 12.53 23.87 -11.21
CA LEU A 35 11.13 23.49 -11.17
C LEU A 35 10.56 23.50 -12.59
N ALA A 36 10.42 22.32 -13.20
CA ALA A 36 10.16 22.20 -14.63
C ALA A 36 8.68 21.94 -14.99
N GLY A 37 7.88 21.49 -14.03
CA GLY A 37 6.50 21.11 -14.31
C GLY A 37 5.64 20.91 -13.08
N VAL A 38 4.32 21.04 -13.22
CA VAL A 38 3.35 20.71 -12.17
C VAL A 38 2.12 20.02 -12.75
N VAL A 39 1.58 19.06 -12.00
CA VAL A 39 0.33 18.37 -12.34
C VAL A 39 -0.56 18.16 -11.11
N SER A 40 -1.86 18.28 -11.31
CA SER A 40 -2.89 18.09 -10.28
C SER A 40 -4.16 17.52 -10.91
N ARG A 41 -4.95 16.77 -10.15
CA ARG A 41 -6.34 16.41 -10.53
C ARG A 41 -7.27 17.62 -10.54
N ASP A 42 -6.89 18.67 -9.82
CA ASP A 42 -7.55 19.97 -9.78
C ASP A 42 -6.72 20.94 -10.63
N PRO A 43 -7.15 21.25 -11.87
CA PRO A 43 -6.42 22.12 -12.79
C PRO A 43 -6.22 23.53 -12.23
N GLY A 44 -7.18 24.05 -11.46
CA GLY A 44 -7.10 25.36 -10.84
C GLY A 44 -5.95 25.42 -9.83
N ARG A 45 -5.78 24.38 -9.02
CA ARG A 45 -4.66 24.29 -8.07
C ARG A 45 -3.30 24.23 -8.75
N ALA A 46 -3.19 23.51 -9.87
CA ALA A 46 -1.95 23.48 -10.65
C ALA A 46 -1.61 24.85 -11.26
N ALA A 47 -2.62 25.56 -11.80
CA ALA A 47 -2.43 26.90 -12.37
C ALA A 47 -1.98 27.93 -11.32
N VAL A 48 -2.58 27.90 -10.12
CA VAL A 48 -2.17 28.76 -8.99
C VAL A 48 -0.74 28.45 -8.58
N PHE A 49 -0.40 27.18 -8.40
CA PHE A 49 0.96 26.76 -8.06
C PHE A 49 1.98 27.20 -9.12
N ALA A 50 1.66 27.04 -10.40
CA ALA A 50 2.53 27.46 -11.49
C ALA A 50 2.79 28.96 -11.48
N THR A 51 1.74 29.76 -11.19
CA THR A 51 1.87 31.22 -11.04
C THR A 51 2.76 31.59 -9.86
N ASP A 52 2.52 30.99 -8.68
CA ASP A 52 3.24 31.34 -7.44
C ASP A 52 4.73 31.00 -7.48
N PHE A 53 5.10 29.93 -8.20
CA PHE A 53 6.46 29.42 -8.26
C PHE A 53 7.15 29.63 -9.61
N GLY A 54 6.47 30.22 -10.60
CA GLY A 54 7.01 30.46 -11.94
C GLY A 54 7.29 29.17 -12.72
N VAL A 55 6.42 28.16 -12.56
CA VAL A 55 6.59 26.86 -13.23
C VAL A 55 6.25 27.01 -14.71
N PRO A 56 7.14 26.61 -15.65
CA PRO A 56 6.95 26.88 -17.07
C PRO A 56 5.87 26.01 -17.72
N ARG A 57 5.51 24.88 -17.11
CA ARG A 57 4.57 23.90 -17.69
C ARG A 57 3.57 23.38 -16.66
N VAL A 58 2.30 23.47 -17.01
CA VAL A 58 1.18 22.81 -16.30
C VAL A 58 0.73 21.65 -17.17
N PHE A 59 0.69 20.45 -16.62
CA PHE A 59 0.26 19.25 -17.31
C PHE A 59 -1.19 18.91 -16.99
N ASP A 60 -1.93 18.40 -17.98
CA ASP A 60 -3.35 18.05 -17.85
C ASP A 60 -3.58 16.69 -17.18
N SER A 61 -2.56 15.83 -17.17
CA SER A 61 -2.65 14.50 -16.54
C SER A 61 -1.28 14.01 -16.07
N TYR A 62 -1.31 13.07 -15.11
CA TYR A 62 -0.08 12.42 -14.62
C TYR A 62 0.68 11.77 -15.78
N ASN A 63 -0.01 11.04 -16.66
CA ASN A 63 0.63 10.39 -17.81
C ASN A 63 1.28 11.40 -18.77
N ALA A 64 0.65 12.54 -19.03
CA ALA A 64 1.24 13.57 -19.88
C ALA A 64 2.56 14.09 -19.31
N MET A 65 2.63 14.32 -18.00
CA MET A 65 3.86 14.73 -17.32
C MET A 65 4.92 13.62 -17.29
N LEU A 66 4.50 12.39 -16.99
CA LEU A 66 5.40 11.23 -16.89
C LEU A 66 5.96 10.80 -18.25
N ALA A 67 5.29 11.11 -19.36
CA ALA A 67 5.79 10.87 -20.70
C ALA A 67 6.72 11.99 -21.22
N ASP A 68 6.75 13.16 -20.56
CA ASP A 68 7.44 14.33 -21.10
C ASP A 68 8.95 14.31 -20.82
N GLU A 69 9.78 14.34 -21.86
CA GLU A 69 11.24 14.34 -21.78
C GLU A 69 11.83 15.61 -21.13
N SER A 70 11.02 16.66 -20.92
CA SER A 70 11.42 17.86 -20.19
C SER A 70 11.48 17.66 -18.67
N ILE A 71 11.06 16.51 -18.15
CA ILE A 71 11.09 16.15 -16.72
C ILE A 71 12.11 15.03 -16.49
N ASP A 72 13.09 15.27 -15.61
CA ASP A 72 14.09 14.26 -15.22
C ASP A 72 13.63 13.48 -13.97
N LEU A 73 13.17 14.21 -12.96
CA LEU A 73 12.69 13.67 -11.69
C LEU A 73 11.27 14.18 -11.39
N VAL A 74 10.49 13.39 -10.65
CA VAL A 74 9.22 13.84 -10.06
C VAL A 74 9.27 13.81 -8.54
N TYR A 75 8.81 14.88 -7.91
CA TYR A 75 8.50 14.93 -6.49
C TYR A 75 7.01 14.66 -6.29
N ILE A 76 6.69 13.63 -5.53
CA ILE A 76 5.30 13.18 -5.29
C ILE A 76 4.90 13.61 -3.88
N GLY A 77 4.11 14.68 -3.78
CA GLY A 77 3.60 15.25 -2.52
C GLY A 77 2.09 15.04 -2.36
N LEU A 78 1.64 13.81 -2.58
CA LEU A 78 0.23 13.42 -2.46
C LEU A 78 -0.09 12.93 -1.04
N VAL A 79 -1.31 12.43 -0.83
CA VAL A 79 -1.67 11.73 0.41
C VAL A 79 -1.04 10.33 0.41
N ASN A 80 -0.81 9.78 1.61
CA ASN A 80 -0.08 8.53 1.84
C ASN A 80 -0.60 7.37 0.96
N THR A 81 -1.92 7.23 0.83
CA THR A 81 -2.58 6.17 0.03
C THR A 81 -2.32 6.26 -1.48
N MET A 82 -1.74 7.37 -1.97
CA MET A 82 -1.45 7.57 -3.39
C MET A 82 0.03 7.38 -3.75
N HIS A 83 0.92 7.27 -2.75
CA HIS A 83 2.37 7.21 -2.96
C HIS A 83 2.75 6.03 -3.86
N TYR A 84 2.37 4.81 -3.49
CA TYR A 84 2.68 3.59 -4.26
C TYR A 84 2.19 3.67 -5.71
N LYS A 85 0.91 3.99 -5.92
CA LYS A 85 0.30 4.01 -7.26
C LYS A 85 0.99 4.99 -8.20
N VAL A 86 1.29 6.21 -7.72
CA VAL A 86 1.87 7.26 -8.56
C VAL A 86 3.36 7.04 -8.76
N ALA A 87 4.10 6.62 -7.73
CA ALA A 87 5.51 6.29 -7.85
C ALA A 87 5.74 5.10 -8.79
N ARG A 88 4.91 4.05 -8.68
CA ARG A 88 4.92 2.92 -9.62
C ARG A 88 4.73 3.37 -11.06
N SER A 89 3.76 4.27 -11.31
CA SER A 89 3.54 4.82 -12.65
C SER A 89 4.78 5.59 -13.15
N ALA A 90 5.38 6.43 -12.30
CA ALA A 90 6.58 7.20 -12.65
C ALA A 90 7.76 6.29 -13.03
N ILE A 91 7.99 5.23 -12.25
CA ILE A 91 9.04 4.25 -12.52
C ILE A 91 8.79 3.50 -13.82
N LEU A 92 7.54 3.11 -14.11
CA LEU A 92 7.20 2.45 -15.38
C LEU A 92 7.47 3.34 -16.62
N HIS A 93 7.41 4.67 -16.45
CA HIS A 93 7.78 5.65 -17.47
C HIS A 93 9.26 6.04 -17.45
N GLY A 94 10.08 5.41 -16.59
CA GLY A 94 11.51 5.69 -16.49
C GLY A 94 11.85 7.03 -15.81
N LYS A 95 10.91 7.65 -15.10
CA LYS A 95 11.13 8.91 -14.37
C LYS A 95 11.71 8.64 -12.99
N GLY A 96 12.79 9.31 -12.63
CA GLY A 96 13.30 9.20 -11.26
C GLY A 96 12.34 9.84 -10.27
N VAL A 97 12.31 9.33 -9.04
CA VAL A 97 11.26 9.65 -8.06
C VAL A 97 11.87 10.10 -6.74
N ILE A 98 11.40 11.25 -6.26
CA ILE A 98 11.53 11.71 -4.88
C ILE A 98 10.14 11.55 -4.24
N LEU A 99 9.98 10.54 -3.39
CA LEU A 99 8.69 10.14 -2.84
C LEU A 99 8.53 10.67 -1.42
N GLU A 100 7.51 11.49 -1.15
CA GLU A 100 7.24 11.96 0.21
C GLU A 100 7.12 10.82 1.21
N LYS A 101 7.44 11.14 2.47
CA LYS A 101 7.25 10.22 3.58
C LYS A 101 5.77 10.18 4.02
N PRO A 102 5.28 9.10 4.69
CA PRO A 102 5.94 7.80 4.74
C PRO A 102 6.09 7.25 3.31
N PHE A 103 7.17 6.51 3.07
CA PHE A 103 7.52 6.03 1.73
C PHE A 103 6.33 5.39 0.98
N THR A 104 5.58 4.55 1.67
CA THR A 104 4.33 3.93 1.22
C THR A 104 3.38 3.76 2.41
N LEU A 105 2.21 3.15 2.22
CA LEU A 105 1.29 2.92 3.33
C LEU A 105 1.75 1.78 4.27
N ASN A 106 2.42 0.77 3.69
CA ASN A 106 2.98 -0.40 4.38
C ASN A 106 4.24 -0.92 3.68
N ALA A 107 4.94 -1.87 4.31
CA ALA A 107 6.16 -2.47 3.79
C ALA A 107 5.95 -3.33 2.54
N TYR A 108 4.75 -3.91 2.36
CA TYR A 108 4.41 -4.70 1.17
C TYR A 108 4.45 -3.83 -0.10
N GLU A 109 3.83 -2.65 -0.06
CA GLU A 109 3.92 -1.66 -1.14
C GLU A 109 5.37 -1.20 -1.37
N ALA A 110 6.12 -0.92 -0.28
CA ALA A 110 7.51 -0.47 -0.36
C ALA A 110 8.39 -1.49 -1.07
N GLU A 111 8.31 -2.77 -0.69
CA GLU A 111 9.11 -3.84 -1.27
C GLU A 111 8.87 -4.00 -2.77
N ARG A 112 7.59 -4.00 -3.19
CA ARG A 112 7.23 -4.06 -4.62
C ARG A 112 7.74 -2.85 -5.39
N LEU A 113 7.64 -1.65 -4.81
CA LEU A 113 8.10 -0.43 -5.43
C LEU A 113 9.63 -0.40 -5.60
N ILE A 114 10.36 -0.80 -4.56
CA ILE A 114 11.83 -0.90 -4.57
C ILE A 114 12.30 -1.92 -5.60
N ARG A 115 11.67 -3.10 -5.64
CA ARG A 115 11.97 -4.12 -6.64
C ARG A 115 11.76 -3.58 -8.05
N LEU A 116 10.62 -2.93 -8.31
CA LEU A 116 10.33 -2.34 -9.61
C LEU A 116 11.35 -1.27 -10.02
N ALA A 117 11.76 -0.38 -9.10
CA ALA A 117 12.77 0.64 -9.37
C ALA A 117 14.12 0.02 -9.73
N ARG A 118 14.53 -1.03 -9.02
CA ARG A 118 15.76 -1.79 -9.29
C ARG A 118 15.71 -2.49 -10.64
N ASP A 119 14.61 -3.19 -10.93
CA ASP A 119 14.40 -3.91 -12.18
C ASP A 119 14.37 -2.97 -13.40
N ARG A 120 13.86 -1.75 -13.23
CA ARG A 120 13.82 -0.71 -14.28
C ARG A 120 15.03 0.21 -14.29
N HIS A 121 15.98 0.03 -13.36
CA HIS A 121 17.14 0.91 -13.17
C HIS A 121 16.76 2.40 -13.03
N VAL A 122 15.66 2.69 -12.33
CA VAL A 122 15.14 4.04 -12.11
C VAL A 122 15.56 4.54 -10.72
N PHE A 123 16.02 5.79 -10.65
CA PHE A 123 16.32 6.44 -9.37
C PHE A 123 15.07 6.56 -8.49
N LEU A 124 15.16 6.08 -7.26
CA LEU A 124 14.11 6.20 -6.25
C LEU A 124 14.72 6.63 -4.92
N MET A 125 14.12 7.62 -4.28
CA MET A 125 14.54 8.13 -2.97
C MET A 125 13.32 8.51 -2.14
N GLU A 126 13.28 8.08 -0.88
CA GLU A 126 12.35 8.61 0.11
C GLU A 126 12.76 10.04 0.50
N ALA A 127 11.80 10.95 0.54
CA ALA A 127 11.96 12.35 0.95
C ALA A 127 12.03 12.48 2.49
N MET A 128 12.96 11.76 3.12
CA MET A 128 13.25 11.90 4.54
C MET A 128 14.21 13.08 4.75
N TRP A 129 13.72 14.28 4.46
CA TRP A 129 14.48 15.54 4.45
C TRP A 129 15.38 15.76 5.67
N THR A 130 14.92 15.37 6.87
CA THR A 130 15.69 15.42 8.12
C THR A 130 17.09 14.80 7.98
N ARG A 131 17.26 13.75 7.18
CA ARG A 131 18.54 13.07 6.95
C ARG A 131 19.62 13.97 6.36
N PHE A 132 19.24 14.95 5.55
CA PHE A 132 20.16 15.69 4.69
C PHE A 132 20.64 17.02 5.29
N HIS A 133 20.07 17.45 6.43
CA HIS A 133 20.48 18.67 7.11
C HIS A 133 21.96 18.63 7.54
N PRO A 134 22.74 19.71 7.32
CA PRO A 134 24.12 19.82 7.80
C PRO A 134 24.28 19.60 9.29
N VAL A 135 23.29 19.99 10.10
CA VAL A 135 23.28 19.74 11.55
C VAL A 135 23.34 18.24 11.86
N ASN A 136 22.59 17.41 11.13
CA ASN A 136 22.62 15.96 11.37
C ASN A 136 23.91 15.31 10.87
N ARG A 137 24.56 15.87 9.84
CA ARG A 137 25.94 15.49 9.50
C ARG A 137 26.90 15.75 10.65
N GLN A 138 26.80 16.91 11.31
CA GLN A 138 27.63 17.24 12.46
C GLN A 138 27.35 16.31 13.66
N VAL A 139 26.09 15.98 13.92
CA VAL A 139 25.69 15.02 14.96
C VAL A 139 26.37 13.66 14.72
N LEU A 140 26.29 13.14 13.49
CA LEU A 140 26.94 11.88 13.11
C LEU A 140 28.46 11.95 13.23
N GLU A 141 29.08 13.08 12.87
CA GLU A 141 30.51 13.30 13.06
C GLU A 141 30.90 13.27 14.55
N TRP A 142 30.15 13.96 15.43
CA TRP A 142 30.41 13.92 16.87
C TRP A 142 30.24 12.52 17.47
N CYS A 143 29.21 11.77 17.03
CA CYS A 143 29.01 10.39 17.43
C CYS A 143 30.17 9.49 16.98
N SER A 144 30.51 9.51 15.69
CA SER A 144 31.54 8.64 15.10
C SER A 144 32.97 8.98 15.56
N SER A 145 33.26 10.24 15.87
CA SER A 145 34.53 10.66 16.48
C SER A 145 34.61 10.41 18.00
N GLY A 146 33.57 9.80 18.60
CA GLY A 146 33.57 9.42 20.01
C GLY A 146 33.44 10.58 20.99
N ARG A 147 32.90 11.73 20.56
CA ARG A 147 32.74 12.95 21.39
C ARG A 147 31.79 12.70 22.57
N ILE A 148 30.78 11.85 22.42
CA ILE A 148 29.90 11.37 23.50
C ILE A 148 30.21 9.94 23.96
N GLY A 149 31.25 9.33 23.40
CA GLY A 149 31.60 7.93 23.64
C GLY A 149 30.59 6.96 23.02
N ARG A 150 30.30 5.83 23.68
CA ARG A 150 29.38 4.83 23.14
C ARG A 150 27.93 5.24 23.39
N ILE A 151 27.12 5.34 22.34
CA ILE A 151 25.69 5.64 22.44
C ILE A 151 25.00 4.52 23.24
N SER A 152 24.23 4.90 24.27
CA SER A 152 23.46 3.98 25.12
C SER A 152 21.96 4.27 25.11
N ARG A 153 21.55 5.49 24.72
CA ARG A 153 20.12 5.86 24.67
C ARG A 153 19.86 6.96 23.65
N VAL A 154 18.76 6.86 22.92
CA VAL A 154 18.22 7.92 22.05
C VAL A 154 16.80 8.26 22.52
N GLU A 155 16.51 9.55 22.67
CA GLU A 155 15.14 10.02 22.86
C GLU A 155 14.78 10.96 21.72
N ALA A 156 13.60 10.81 21.13
CA ALA A 156 13.13 11.74 20.12
C ALA A 156 11.60 11.83 20.14
N SER A 157 11.06 13.03 20.16
CA SER A 157 9.60 13.24 20.12
C SER A 157 9.22 14.26 19.07
N PHE A 158 8.15 14.01 18.30
CA PHE A 158 7.57 14.99 17.40
C PHE A 158 6.06 15.03 17.54
N GLY A 159 5.52 16.13 18.06
CA GLY A 159 4.11 16.42 17.94
C GLY A 159 3.74 17.89 17.88
N TYR A 160 2.53 18.13 17.41
CA TYR A 160 1.92 19.44 17.29
C TYR A 160 0.41 19.36 17.58
N PHE A 161 -0.22 20.49 17.89
CA PHE A 161 -1.66 20.55 18.08
C PHE A 161 -2.41 20.74 16.75
N GLY A 162 -2.81 19.64 16.12
CA GLY A 162 -3.61 19.63 14.88
C GLY A 162 -5.13 19.62 15.09
N GLY A 163 -5.58 19.49 16.35
CA GLY A 163 -6.98 19.25 16.69
C GLY A 163 -7.42 17.80 16.44
N ASP A 164 -8.69 17.50 16.75
CA ASP A 164 -9.21 16.12 16.81
C ASP A 164 -10.30 15.82 15.76
N ASN A 165 -10.26 16.52 14.62
CA ASN A 165 -11.25 16.32 13.56
C ASN A 165 -10.96 15.01 12.80
N PRO A 166 -11.82 13.97 12.87
CA PRO A 166 -11.59 12.68 12.21
C PRO A 166 -11.62 12.78 10.67
N LYS A 167 -12.14 13.88 10.11
CA LYS A 167 -12.12 14.14 8.66
C LYS A 167 -10.83 14.81 8.19
N SER A 168 -9.96 15.25 9.10
CA SER A 168 -8.65 15.84 8.76
C SER A 168 -7.74 14.79 8.10
N ARG A 169 -6.79 15.23 7.27
CA ARG A 169 -5.86 14.33 6.56
C ARG A 169 -5.13 13.37 7.53
N GLN A 170 -4.74 13.88 8.69
CA GLN A 170 -3.97 13.14 9.68
C GLN A 170 -4.77 12.09 10.44
N LEU A 171 -6.09 12.25 10.54
CA LEU A 171 -6.95 11.39 11.36
C LEU A 171 -7.95 10.57 10.53
N ASN A 172 -7.97 10.76 9.22
CA ASN A 172 -8.87 10.06 8.31
C ASN A 172 -8.19 8.78 7.77
N PRO A 173 -8.70 7.58 8.07
CA PRO A 173 -8.11 6.32 7.62
C PRO A 173 -8.12 6.18 6.08
N ALA A 174 -9.13 6.73 5.38
CA ALA A 174 -9.20 6.68 3.92
C ALA A 174 -8.10 7.49 3.23
N LEU A 175 -7.41 8.37 3.96
CA LEU A 175 -6.26 9.15 3.48
C LEU A 175 -4.92 8.63 4.01
N GLY A 176 -4.92 7.51 4.74
CA GLY A 176 -3.75 6.96 5.42
C GLY A 176 -3.32 7.79 6.62
N GLY A 177 -4.28 8.41 7.32
CA GLY A 177 -4.04 9.17 8.54
C GLY A 177 -3.45 8.30 9.65
N SER A 178 -2.46 8.83 10.37
CA SER A 178 -1.80 8.20 11.52
C SER A 178 -0.75 9.16 12.08
N ALA A 179 -0.65 9.26 13.40
CA ALA A 179 0.45 10.00 14.04
C ALA A 179 1.80 9.31 13.79
N LEU A 180 1.83 7.98 13.85
CA LEU A 180 2.97 7.14 13.49
C LEU A 180 3.47 7.43 12.07
N LEU A 181 2.60 7.33 11.07
CA LEU A 181 2.99 7.54 9.67
C LEU A 181 3.30 9.01 9.34
N ASP A 182 2.59 9.97 9.94
CA ASP A 182 2.76 11.39 9.61
C ASP A 182 3.99 11.99 10.29
N VAL A 183 4.16 11.77 11.60
CA VAL A 183 5.24 12.38 12.40
C VAL A 183 6.07 11.39 13.22
N GLY A 184 5.58 10.18 13.51
CA GLY A 184 6.31 9.12 14.22
C GLY A 184 7.43 8.48 13.39
N ILE A 185 7.34 8.59 12.06
CA ILE A 185 8.43 8.20 11.17
C ILE A 185 9.71 9.01 11.45
N TYR A 186 9.63 10.26 11.92
CA TYR A 186 10.83 11.07 12.17
C TYR A 186 11.65 10.56 13.36
N PRO A 187 11.09 10.35 14.57
CA PRO A 187 11.81 9.69 15.64
C PRO A 187 12.38 8.32 15.25
N LEU A 188 11.61 7.49 14.53
CA LEU A 188 12.07 6.18 14.05
C LEU A 188 13.26 6.31 13.10
N ALA A 189 13.17 7.17 12.08
CA ALA A 189 14.25 7.43 11.13
C ALA A 189 15.49 8.03 11.81
N TYR A 190 15.31 8.86 12.84
CA TYR A 190 16.41 9.44 13.61
C TYR A 190 17.13 8.39 14.45
N ALA A 191 16.39 7.48 15.08
CA ALA A 191 16.97 6.34 15.80
C ALA A 191 17.69 5.39 14.83
N SER A 192 17.08 5.07 13.68
CA SER A 192 17.68 4.25 12.62
C SER A 192 19.00 4.83 12.11
N MET A 193 19.04 6.15 11.88
CA MET A 193 20.26 6.87 11.47
C MET A 193 21.44 6.67 12.43
N LEU A 194 21.17 6.49 13.72
CA LEU A 194 22.19 6.42 14.78
C LEU A 194 22.51 4.98 15.21
N LEU A 195 21.51 4.10 15.20
CA LEU A 195 21.56 2.79 15.84
C LEU A 195 21.30 1.62 14.87
N GLY A 196 20.81 1.89 13.66
CA GLY A 196 20.43 0.86 12.68
C GLY A 196 19.08 0.24 12.98
N GLU A 197 18.96 -1.07 12.86
CA GLU A 197 17.71 -1.80 13.09
C GLU A 197 17.56 -2.24 14.56
N PRO A 198 16.38 -2.08 15.18
CA PRO A 198 16.13 -2.56 16.53
C PRO A 198 15.99 -4.09 16.60
N GLU A 199 16.39 -4.68 17.72
CA GLU A 199 16.14 -6.09 18.06
C GLU A 199 14.71 -6.29 18.57
N GLU A 200 14.16 -5.29 19.27
CA GLU A 200 12.78 -5.28 19.74
C GLU A 200 12.15 -3.90 19.60
N LEU A 201 10.84 -3.87 19.30
CA LEU A 201 10.05 -2.66 19.16
C LEU A 201 8.66 -2.85 19.78
N ARG A 202 8.27 -1.96 20.69
CA ARG A 202 6.95 -1.97 21.35
C ARG A 202 6.28 -0.62 21.22
N ALA A 203 5.01 -0.63 20.84
CA ALA A 203 4.21 0.58 20.63
C ALA A 203 2.93 0.56 21.49
N ALA A 204 2.53 1.75 21.95
CA ALA A 204 1.23 2.00 22.56
C ALA A 204 0.69 3.33 22.03
N ALA A 205 -0.61 3.42 21.79
CA ALA A 205 -1.22 4.60 21.18
C ALA A 205 -2.57 4.96 21.79
N LEU A 206 -2.95 6.22 21.61
CA LEU A 206 -4.33 6.68 21.75
C LEU A 206 -4.96 6.75 20.34
N GLN A 207 -5.95 5.90 20.09
CA GLN A 207 -6.67 5.83 18.81
C GLN A 207 -7.96 6.66 18.85
N ASN A 208 -8.44 7.10 17.69
CA ASN A 208 -9.81 7.60 17.54
C ASN A 208 -10.79 6.43 17.31
N ASP A 209 -12.08 6.74 17.17
CA ASP A 209 -13.14 5.75 16.97
C ASP A 209 -13.00 4.94 15.66
N THR A 210 -12.18 5.41 14.72
CA THR A 210 -11.86 4.71 13.46
C THR A 210 -10.59 3.85 13.56
N GLY A 211 -9.99 3.73 14.75
CA GLY A 211 -8.76 2.99 14.99
C GLY A 211 -7.47 3.74 14.60
N VAL A 212 -7.55 4.94 14.03
CA VAL A 212 -6.36 5.73 13.66
C VAL A 212 -5.68 6.27 14.92
N ASP A 213 -4.36 6.06 15.05
CA ASP A 213 -3.57 6.58 16.13
C ASP A 213 -3.40 8.10 16.04
N ARG A 214 -3.72 8.79 17.13
CA ARG A 214 -3.59 10.25 17.29
C ARG A 214 -2.30 10.63 18.02
N GLN A 215 -1.83 9.72 18.86
CA GLN A 215 -0.62 9.81 19.66
C GLN A 215 -0.04 8.41 19.81
N ILE A 216 1.28 8.28 19.78
CA ILE A 216 1.98 7.01 19.88
C ILE A 216 3.28 7.19 20.68
N GLU A 217 3.55 6.22 21.54
CA GLU A 217 4.82 6.03 22.26
C GLU A 217 5.44 4.72 21.79
N ILE A 218 6.75 4.73 21.55
CA ILE A 218 7.50 3.59 21.02
C ILE A 218 8.77 3.41 21.86
N ALA A 219 8.93 2.21 22.42
CA ALA A 219 10.16 1.77 23.07
C ALA A 219 10.88 0.79 22.16
N ALA A 220 12.18 1.02 21.92
CA ALA A 220 13.02 0.16 21.10
C ALA A 220 14.24 -0.33 21.86
N VAL A 221 14.63 -1.57 21.64
CA VAL A 221 15.88 -2.17 22.15
C VAL A 221 16.80 -2.46 20.98
N TYR A 222 18.06 -2.06 21.11
CA TYR A 222 19.15 -2.35 20.20
C TYR A 222 20.25 -3.07 20.99
N LYS A 223 21.14 -3.75 20.28
CA LYS A 223 22.24 -4.53 20.88
C LYS A 223 23.00 -3.85 22.03
N ASN A 224 23.21 -2.53 21.96
CA ASN A 224 23.96 -1.77 22.97
C ASN A 224 23.25 -0.48 23.42
N ALA A 225 21.99 -0.26 23.04
CA ALA A 225 21.29 0.99 23.29
C ALA A 225 19.77 0.77 23.39
N THR A 226 19.06 1.74 23.96
CA THR A 226 17.60 1.80 23.90
C THR A 226 17.13 3.08 23.23
N ALA A 227 15.90 3.11 22.74
CA ALA A 227 15.26 4.34 22.29
C ALA A 227 13.87 4.53 22.90
N SER A 228 13.56 5.79 23.24
CA SER A 228 12.23 6.24 23.66
C SER A 228 11.74 7.28 22.66
N LEU A 229 10.72 6.92 21.89
CA LEU A 229 10.27 7.69 20.74
C LEU A 229 8.78 8.02 20.89
N ALA A 230 8.40 9.24 20.55
CA ALA A 230 7.01 9.68 20.69
C ALA A 230 6.54 10.49 19.49
N ALA A 231 5.27 10.33 19.14
CA ALA A 231 4.64 11.13 18.09
C ALA A 231 3.20 11.49 18.42
N SER A 232 2.76 12.65 17.94
CA SER A 232 1.41 13.12 18.19
C SER A 232 0.97 14.19 17.19
N VAL A 233 -0.24 14.04 16.65
CA VAL A 233 -0.88 15.07 15.81
C VAL A 233 -1.95 15.86 16.55
N THR A 234 -2.22 15.53 17.81
CA THR A 234 -3.24 16.19 18.65
C THR A 234 -2.66 16.94 19.84
N ASN A 235 -1.42 16.67 20.22
CA ASN A 235 -0.67 17.31 21.31
C ASN A 235 0.71 17.79 20.85
N GLN A 236 1.09 18.98 21.33
CA GLN A 236 2.45 19.51 21.22
C GLN A 236 3.40 18.70 22.12
N LEU A 237 4.54 18.26 21.56
CA LEU A 237 5.60 17.58 22.31
C LEU A 237 6.87 18.44 22.38
N GLY A 238 7.93 17.91 22.99
CA GLY A 238 9.22 18.59 23.13
C GLY A 238 9.91 18.88 21.79
N ASN A 239 9.58 18.12 20.74
CA ASN A 239 10.09 18.34 19.38
C ASN A 239 11.61 18.35 19.32
N GLU A 240 12.28 17.52 20.11
CA GLU A 240 13.74 17.45 20.17
C GLU A 240 14.24 16.01 20.15
N ALA A 241 15.52 15.85 19.80
CA ALA A 241 16.25 14.61 19.94
C ALA A 241 17.39 14.76 20.96
N LEU A 242 17.56 13.76 21.82
CA LEU A 242 18.63 13.62 22.79
C LEU A 242 19.38 12.31 22.54
N ILE A 243 20.69 12.39 22.42
CA ILE A 243 21.56 11.25 22.09
C ILE A 243 22.56 11.11 23.22
N PHE A 244 22.40 10.09 24.06
CA PHE A 244 23.20 9.88 25.25
C PHE A 244 24.28 8.82 24.98
N GLY A 245 25.50 9.13 25.39
CA GLY A 245 26.58 8.16 25.48
C GLY A 245 27.30 8.25 26.82
N ASP A 246 28.27 7.37 27.04
CA ASP A 246 28.99 7.25 28.32
C ASP A 246 29.91 8.41 28.68
N LYS A 247 30.16 9.36 27.75
CA LYS A 247 30.99 10.55 28.00
C LYS A 247 30.23 11.87 27.94
N GLY A 248 28.96 11.85 27.55
CA GLY A 248 28.16 13.05 27.37
C GLY A 248 26.92 12.80 26.53
N PHE A 249 26.27 13.87 26.08
CA PHE A 249 25.09 13.76 25.23
C PHE A 249 24.99 14.91 24.24
N ILE A 250 24.23 14.70 23.16
CA ILE A 250 23.91 15.73 22.17
C ILE A 250 22.43 16.06 22.27
N ARG A 251 22.11 17.35 22.22
CA ARG A 251 20.74 17.86 22.13
C ARG A 251 20.51 18.53 20.79
N VAL A 252 19.45 18.14 20.11
CA VAL A 252 19.03 18.69 18.82
C VAL A 252 17.60 19.20 18.93
N PRO A 253 17.39 20.50 19.21
CA PRO A 253 16.07 21.10 19.21
C PRO A 253 15.46 21.11 17.81
N VAL A 254 14.15 20.86 17.71
CA VAL A 254 13.42 20.78 16.43
C VAL A 254 14.12 19.81 15.47
N PHE A 255 14.41 18.60 15.96
CA PHE A 255 15.34 17.67 15.30
C PHE A 255 14.94 17.27 13.87
N PHE A 256 13.66 17.37 13.53
CA PHE A 256 13.13 17.09 12.19
C PHE A 256 13.43 18.21 11.18
N ASN A 257 13.65 19.45 11.65
CA ASN A 257 14.12 20.59 10.85
C ASN A 257 15.19 21.38 11.63
N PRO A 258 16.39 20.79 11.84
CA PRO A 258 17.34 21.30 12.80
C PRO A 258 18.22 22.41 12.22
N VAL A 259 18.32 23.52 12.95
CA VAL A 259 19.27 24.62 12.69
C VAL A 259 20.45 24.65 13.65
N LYS A 260 20.42 23.83 14.71
CA LYS A 260 21.53 23.71 15.66
C LYS A 260 21.56 22.36 16.38
N ALA A 261 22.76 21.98 16.83
CA ALA A 261 22.99 20.88 17.76
C ALA A 261 23.95 21.34 18.86
N ILE A 262 23.74 20.84 20.09
CA ILE A 262 24.51 21.23 21.28
C ILE A 262 25.12 19.98 21.89
N LEU A 263 26.44 19.96 22.03
CA LEU A 263 27.20 18.87 22.62
C LEU A 263 27.51 19.17 24.07
N TYR A 264 27.15 18.23 24.95
CA TYR A 264 27.43 18.26 26.38
C TYR A 264 28.42 17.16 26.75
N ARG A 265 29.27 17.42 27.74
CA ARG A 265 30.19 16.44 28.33
C ARG A 265 29.92 16.27 29.82
N TYR A 266 30.03 15.04 30.29
CA TYR A 266 30.04 14.76 31.72
C TYR A 266 31.35 15.24 32.35
N GLY A 267 31.24 15.76 33.58
CA GLY A 267 32.40 16.12 34.39
C GLY A 267 33.19 14.88 34.82
N THR A 268 34.38 15.11 35.38
CA THR A 268 35.25 14.03 35.89
C THR A 268 34.85 13.53 37.28
N ASP A 269 33.98 14.25 37.97
CA ASP A 269 33.38 13.91 39.26
C ASP A 269 31.86 13.71 39.12
N GLN A 270 31.29 12.85 39.97
CA GLN A 270 29.86 12.47 39.89
C GLN A 270 28.89 13.61 40.24
N GLU A 271 29.36 14.69 40.86
CA GLU A 271 28.53 15.84 41.28
C GLU A 271 28.47 16.95 40.23
N SER A 272 29.31 16.92 39.19
CA SER A 272 29.30 17.96 38.15
C SER A 272 28.12 17.80 37.20
N ASN A 273 27.37 18.89 37.04
CA ASN A 273 26.40 18.99 35.95
C ASN A 273 27.10 18.88 34.58
N PRO A 274 26.47 18.25 33.58
CA PRO A 274 27.02 18.22 32.23
C PRO A 274 27.24 19.63 31.68
N ALA A 275 28.41 19.89 31.10
CA ALA A 275 28.78 21.19 30.55
C ALA A 275 28.65 21.21 29.02
N ILE A 276 28.17 22.32 28.47
CA ILE A 276 28.21 22.55 27.01
C ILE A 276 29.67 22.71 26.61
N VAL A 277 30.12 21.89 25.66
CA VAL A 277 31.47 21.98 25.11
C VAL A 277 31.51 22.47 23.67
N GLU A 278 30.41 22.32 22.93
CA GLU A 278 30.31 22.78 21.55
C GLU A 278 28.85 23.06 21.18
N THR A 279 28.64 24.06 20.34
CA THR A 279 27.34 24.33 19.71
C THR A 279 27.57 24.55 18.22
N PHE A 280 26.96 23.71 17.42
CA PHE A 280 26.95 23.85 15.97
C PHE A 280 25.65 24.55 15.56
N VAL A 281 25.77 25.60 14.75
CA VAL A 281 24.63 26.35 14.21
C VAL A 281 24.78 26.42 12.71
N HIS A 282 23.72 26.10 11.99
CA HIS A 282 23.64 26.23 10.55
C HIS A 282 22.33 26.93 10.18
N ALA A 283 22.44 28.14 9.63
CA ALA A 283 21.28 28.84 9.10
C ALA A 283 20.86 28.22 7.77
N GLU A 284 19.57 27.95 7.62
CA GLU A 284 19.01 27.42 6.38
C GLU A 284 19.00 28.50 5.28
N PRO A 285 19.52 28.21 4.08
CA PRO A 285 19.37 29.08 2.92
C PRO A 285 17.91 29.41 2.60
N ALA A 286 17.00 28.47 2.82
CA ALA A 286 15.57 28.67 2.67
C ALA A 286 14.79 28.08 3.84
N ASN A 287 14.47 26.78 3.80
CA ASN A 287 13.54 26.15 4.75
C ASN A 287 13.87 24.68 5.08
N GLY A 288 15.06 24.20 4.70
CA GLY A 288 15.51 22.82 4.92
C GLY A 288 15.27 21.87 3.75
N TYR A 289 14.23 22.08 2.95
CA TYR A 289 13.90 21.20 1.81
C TYR A 289 14.94 21.28 0.68
N GLU A 290 15.73 22.35 0.62
CA GLU A 290 16.85 22.46 -0.32
C GLU A 290 17.84 21.30 -0.19
N TYR A 291 18.07 20.76 1.01
CA TYR A 291 19.12 19.76 1.22
C TYR A 291 18.76 18.40 0.62
N GLU A 292 17.51 17.98 0.72
CA GLU A 292 17.07 16.74 0.07
C GLU A 292 16.98 16.88 -1.45
N ALA A 293 16.61 18.06 -1.95
CA ALA A 293 16.59 18.32 -3.37
C ALA A 293 18.00 18.31 -3.97
N ILE A 294 18.97 18.93 -3.28
CA ILE A 294 20.39 18.86 -3.63
C ILE A 294 20.86 17.40 -3.62
N ALA A 295 20.59 16.65 -2.55
CA ALA A 295 21.02 15.26 -2.41
C ALA A 295 20.44 14.37 -3.53
N ALA A 296 19.15 14.49 -3.83
CA ALA A 296 18.51 13.78 -4.92
C ALA A 296 19.13 14.12 -6.27
N ALA A 297 19.30 15.42 -6.56
CA ALA A 297 19.86 15.88 -7.83
C ALA A 297 21.32 15.45 -8.01
N GLU A 298 22.13 15.45 -6.94
CA GLU A 298 23.51 14.96 -6.96
C GLU A 298 23.58 13.45 -7.23
N ALA A 299 22.80 12.65 -6.51
CA ALA A 299 22.76 11.20 -6.71
C ALA A 299 22.27 10.82 -8.11
N PHE A 300 21.21 11.47 -8.59
CA PHE A 300 20.69 11.26 -9.93
C PHE A 300 21.70 11.61 -11.01
N ARG A 301 22.42 12.74 -10.89
CA ARG A 301 23.48 13.14 -11.85
C ARG A 301 24.65 12.17 -11.89
N GLN A 302 24.92 11.50 -10.76
CA GLN A 302 25.94 10.46 -10.68
C GLN A 302 25.49 9.11 -11.28
N GLY A 303 24.23 9.01 -11.74
CA GLY A 303 23.67 7.78 -12.29
C GLY A 303 23.37 6.72 -11.23
N LEU A 304 23.20 7.12 -9.97
CA LEU A 304 22.82 6.21 -8.90
C LEU A 304 21.33 5.86 -9.02
N SER A 305 20.96 4.64 -8.59
CA SER A 305 19.55 4.18 -8.53
C SER A 305 18.88 4.48 -7.19
N GLU A 306 19.66 4.79 -6.17
CA GLU A 306 19.20 5.17 -4.82
C GLU A 306 20.29 6.03 -4.14
N HIS A 307 19.93 6.78 -3.09
CA HIS A 307 20.89 7.63 -2.38
C HIS A 307 21.70 6.79 -1.34
N PRO A 308 23.04 6.92 -1.27
CA PRO A 308 23.86 6.04 -0.42
C PRO A 308 23.71 6.28 1.09
N TRP A 309 23.22 7.46 1.49
CA TRP A 309 22.99 7.78 2.91
C TRP A 309 21.60 7.42 3.42
N LEU A 310 20.62 7.23 2.54
CA LEU A 310 19.29 6.77 2.89
C LEU A 310 18.94 5.74 1.82
N THR A 311 19.35 4.51 2.10
CA THR A 311 19.13 3.41 1.16
C THR A 311 17.65 3.02 1.18
N LEU A 312 17.17 2.49 0.06
CA LEU A 312 15.86 1.88 -0.04
C LEU A 312 15.71 0.70 0.93
N GLY A 313 16.81 0.03 1.29
CA GLY A 313 16.82 -0.98 2.34
C GLY A 313 16.47 -0.41 3.72
N GLU A 314 16.98 0.78 4.05
CA GLU A 314 16.63 1.48 5.29
C GLU A 314 15.18 1.98 5.27
N SER A 315 14.71 2.55 4.15
CA SER A 315 13.30 2.93 4.00
C SER A 315 12.36 1.73 4.16
N LEU A 316 12.71 0.56 3.59
CA LEU A 316 11.94 -0.68 3.79
C LEU A 316 11.96 -1.13 5.25
N SER A 317 13.11 -1.03 5.93
CA SER A 317 13.23 -1.36 7.35
C SER A 317 12.33 -0.47 8.22
N LEU A 318 12.31 0.83 7.96
CA LEU A 318 11.42 1.78 8.64
C LEU A 318 9.95 1.47 8.38
N MET A 319 9.57 1.11 7.15
CA MET A 319 8.21 0.66 6.85
C MET A 319 7.84 -0.60 7.63
N LYS A 320 8.74 -1.59 7.72
CA LYS A 320 8.52 -2.82 8.53
C LYS A 320 8.38 -2.52 10.01
N GLN A 321 9.15 -1.58 10.54
CA GLN A 321 9.02 -1.12 11.93
C GLN A 321 7.67 -0.45 12.16
N MET A 322 7.20 0.40 11.23
CA MET A 322 5.88 1.01 11.33
C MET A 322 4.75 -0.02 11.22
N ASP A 323 4.85 -1.01 10.31
CA ASP A 323 3.88 -2.11 10.22
C ASP A 323 3.84 -2.93 11.52
N LEU A 324 5.00 -3.22 12.12
CA LEU A 324 5.07 -3.89 13.41
C LEU A 324 4.37 -3.07 14.50
N CYS A 325 4.62 -1.75 14.58
CA CYS A 325 3.89 -0.89 15.50
C CYS A 325 2.38 -0.92 15.23
N ARG A 326 1.95 -0.76 13.98
CA ARG A 326 0.52 -0.79 13.59
C ARG A 326 -0.15 -2.10 13.94
N SER A 327 0.53 -3.24 13.79
CA SER A 327 0.01 -4.56 14.16
C SER A 327 -0.27 -4.67 15.66
N GLN A 328 0.57 -4.05 16.51
CA GLN A 328 0.36 -4.01 17.97
C GLN A 328 -0.82 -3.12 18.36
N LEU A 329 -1.24 -2.22 17.47
CA LEU A 329 -2.37 -1.31 17.63
C LEU A 329 -3.62 -1.77 16.88
N GLU A 330 -3.56 -2.90 16.17
CA GLU A 330 -4.64 -3.38 15.29
C GLU A 330 -5.10 -2.34 14.24
N LEU A 331 -4.20 -1.43 13.82
CA LEU A 331 -4.49 -0.40 12.82
C LEU A 331 -4.32 -0.96 11.40
N VAL A 332 -5.44 -1.23 10.74
CA VAL A 332 -5.52 -1.64 9.34
C VAL A 332 -6.30 -0.60 8.55
N TYR A 333 -5.76 -0.17 7.41
CA TYR A 333 -6.48 0.79 6.55
C TYR A 333 -7.51 0.09 5.66
N PRO A 334 -8.60 0.77 5.26
CA PRO A 334 -9.62 0.18 4.39
C PRO A 334 -9.04 -0.45 3.12
N GLY A 335 -8.10 0.23 2.47
CA GLY A 335 -7.45 -0.24 1.24
C GLY A 335 -6.45 -1.38 1.42
N GLU A 336 -6.19 -1.83 2.65
CA GLU A 336 -5.32 -2.97 2.96
C GLU A 336 -6.12 -4.24 3.26
N ARG A 337 -7.43 -4.22 3.07
CA ARG A 337 -8.32 -5.40 3.10
C ARG A 337 -8.89 -5.62 1.71
N ALA A 338 -9.03 -6.88 1.31
CA ALA A 338 -9.70 -7.23 0.07
C ALA A 338 -10.78 -8.28 0.30
N ILE A 339 -11.92 -8.12 -0.36
CA ILE A 339 -12.95 -9.14 -0.50
C ILE A 339 -12.86 -9.70 -1.92
N LEU A 340 -12.56 -10.99 -2.02
CA LEU A 340 -12.45 -11.72 -3.27
C LEU A 340 -13.69 -12.59 -3.43
N PHE A 341 -14.57 -12.24 -4.34
CA PHE A 341 -15.78 -12.99 -4.62
C PHE A 341 -15.50 -14.03 -5.71
N ASP A 342 -15.95 -15.27 -5.51
CA ASP A 342 -16.29 -16.07 -6.69
C ASP A 342 -17.45 -15.43 -7.47
N CYS A 343 -17.59 -15.78 -8.74
CA CYS A 343 -18.65 -15.24 -9.57
C CYS A 343 -19.90 -16.11 -9.53
N ASP A 344 -19.75 -17.40 -9.83
CA ASP A 344 -20.83 -18.35 -10.00
C ASP A 344 -21.32 -18.79 -8.61
N GLY A 345 -22.63 -18.79 -8.39
CA GLY A 345 -23.22 -19.14 -7.09
C GLY A 345 -23.01 -18.11 -5.97
N VAL A 346 -22.08 -17.16 -6.10
CA VAL A 346 -21.84 -16.09 -5.10
C VAL A 346 -22.38 -14.73 -5.54
N LEU A 347 -22.06 -14.28 -6.76
CA LEU A 347 -22.59 -13.03 -7.31
C LEU A 347 -23.79 -13.28 -8.22
N VAL A 348 -23.79 -14.41 -8.90
CA VAL A 348 -24.78 -14.75 -9.91
C VAL A 348 -25.26 -16.19 -9.75
N ASP A 349 -26.56 -16.42 -9.88
CA ASP A 349 -27.14 -17.77 -9.86
C ASP A 349 -27.08 -18.37 -11.28
N SER A 350 -25.91 -18.87 -11.67
CA SER A 350 -25.63 -19.43 -13.00
C SER A 350 -25.66 -20.95 -13.06
N GLU A 351 -25.41 -21.63 -11.95
CA GLU A 351 -25.22 -23.09 -11.91
C GLU A 351 -26.47 -23.84 -12.36
N ASP A 352 -27.64 -23.35 -11.97
CA ASP A 352 -28.92 -23.97 -12.29
C ASP A 352 -29.23 -23.88 -13.80
N LEU A 353 -28.85 -22.77 -14.45
CA LEU A 353 -28.97 -22.58 -15.90
C LEU A 353 -27.94 -23.44 -16.64
N LEU A 354 -26.68 -23.40 -16.19
CA LEU A 354 -25.58 -24.12 -16.81
C LEU A 354 -25.82 -25.64 -16.78
N ALA A 355 -26.24 -26.18 -15.64
CA ALA A 355 -26.54 -27.61 -15.47
C ALA A 355 -27.70 -28.06 -16.37
N LYS A 356 -28.75 -27.25 -16.55
CA LYS A 356 -29.88 -27.55 -17.46
C LYS A 356 -29.42 -27.60 -18.92
N ILE A 357 -28.62 -26.62 -19.36
CA ILE A 357 -28.10 -26.58 -20.73
C ILE A 357 -27.12 -27.72 -20.97
N ALA A 358 -26.19 -27.96 -20.04
CA ALA A 358 -25.18 -29.02 -20.14
C ALA A 358 -25.83 -30.42 -20.14
N ALA A 359 -26.80 -30.67 -19.25
CA ALA A 359 -27.56 -31.92 -19.26
C ALA A 359 -28.27 -32.11 -20.61
N ALA A 360 -28.95 -31.09 -21.14
CA ALA A 360 -29.63 -31.19 -22.43
C ALA A 360 -28.67 -31.53 -23.57
N LEU A 361 -27.50 -30.89 -23.63
CA LEU A 361 -26.46 -31.17 -24.63
C LEU A 361 -25.89 -32.59 -24.51
N LEU A 362 -25.62 -33.05 -23.28
CA LEU A 362 -25.16 -34.43 -23.06
C LEU A 362 -26.22 -35.45 -23.47
N ASN A 363 -27.50 -35.18 -23.23
CA ASN A 363 -28.60 -36.04 -23.68
C ASN A 363 -28.72 -36.10 -25.21
N GLU A 364 -28.50 -34.98 -25.91
CA GLU A 364 -28.40 -34.95 -27.39
C GLU A 364 -27.29 -35.89 -27.89
N ASP A 365 -26.19 -35.99 -27.14
CA ASP A 365 -25.03 -36.83 -27.46
C ASP A 365 -25.15 -38.26 -26.89
N GLY A 366 -26.34 -38.64 -26.39
CA GLY A 366 -26.64 -39.99 -25.92
C GLY A 366 -26.15 -40.31 -24.50
N ILE A 367 -25.82 -39.29 -23.71
CA ILE A 367 -25.42 -39.40 -22.31
C ILE A 367 -26.61 -38.94 -21.45
N PRO A 368 -27.26 -39.82 -20.69
CA PRO A 368 -28.51 -39.50 -19.98
C PRO A 368 -28.27 -38.70 -18.69
N ALA A 369 -27.48 -37.63 -18.78
CA ALA A 369 -27.10 -36.77 -17.67
C ALA A 369 -28.30 -35.97 -17.16
N LYS A 370 -28.31 -35.69 -15.86
CA LYS A 370 -29.29 -34.83 -15.20
C LYS A 370 -28.60 -33.62 -14.58
N PRO A 371 -29.31 -32.50 -14.38
CA PRO A 371 -28.71 -31.32 -13.73
C PRO A 371 -28.05 -31.64 -12.39
N GLU A 372 -28.57 -32.60 -11.62
CA GLU A 372 -28.03 -32.97 -10.31
C GLU A 372 -26.65 -33.65 -10.38
N ASP A 373 -26.29 -34.26 -11.52
CA ASP A 373 -25.02 -34.96 -11.71
C ASP A 373 -23.82 -33.98 -11.69
N PHE A 374 -24.08 -32.71 -11.98
CA PHE A 374 -23.05 -31.67 -12.06
C PHE A 374 -22.62 -31.12 -10.70
N ARG A 375 -23.42 -31.36 -9.63
CA ARG A 375 -23.18 -30.79 -8.29
C ARG A 375 -21.79 -31.11 -7.73
N ALA A 376 -21.25 -32.30 -8.04
CA ALA A 376 -19.94 -32.73 -7.56
C ALA A 376 -18.76 -32.02 -8.24
N PHE A 377 -19.00 -31.24 -9.31
CA PHE A 377 -17.98 -30.62 -10.12
C PHE A 377 -18.07 -29.07 -10.17
N ILE A 378 -18.98 -28.48 -9.38
CA ILE A 378 -19.11 -27.02 -9.24
C ILE A 378 -17.77 -26.42 -8.80
N GLY A 379 -17.39 -25.30 -9.42
CA GLY A 379 -16.16 -24.56 -9.10
C GLY A 379 -14.86 -25.17 -9.65
N THR A 380 -14.91 -26.23 -10.47
CA THR A 380 -13.70 -26.92 -11.00
C THR A 380 -13.27 -26.48 -12.40
N GLY A 381 -13.95 -25.49 -13.00
CA GLY A 381 -13.79 -25.06 -14.38
C GLY A 381 -14.59 -25.91 -15.38
N GLU A 382 -15.00 -25.32 -16.51
CA GLU A 382 -16.00 -25.94 -17.39
C GLU A 382 -15.59 -27.28 -18.02
N GLU A 383 -14.30 -27.46 -18.33
CA GLU A 383 -13.82 -28.73 -18.89
C GLU A 383 -13.97 -29.87 -17.88
N ARG A 384 -13.60 -29.62 -16.61
CA ARG A 384 -13.77 -30.60 -15.54
C ARG A 384 -15.23 -30.78 -15.16
N TYR A 385 -16.02 -29.71 -15.18
CA TYR A 385 -17.46 -29.71 -14.92
C TYR A 385 -18.22 -30.67 -15.85
N ILE A 386 -18.03 -30.53 -17.16
CA ILE A 386 -18.69 -31.39 -18.17
C ILE A 386 -18.00 -32.77 -18.21
N GLY A 387 -16.66 -32.79 -18.22
CA GLY A 387 -15.88 -34.01 -18.33
C GLY A 387 -16.10 -34.97 -17.17
N GLY A 388 -16.25 -34.44 -15.94
CA GLY A 388 -16.56 -35.22 -14.76
C GLY A 388 -17.91 -35.95 -14.87
N VAL A 389 -18.94 -35.31 -15.42
CA VAL A 389 -20.22 -35.97 -15.68
C VAL A 389 -20.07 -37.02 -16.78
N CYS A 390 -19.32 -36.76 -17.85
CA CYS A 390 -19.04 -37.79 -18.86
C CYS A 390 -18.38 -39.04 -18.23
N GLU A 391 -17.43 -38.84 -17.31
CA GLU A 391 -16.78 -39.94 -16.57
C GLU A 391 -17.76 -40.75 -15.71
N LEU A 392 -18.72 -40.10 -15.04
CA LEU A 392 -19.77 -40.79 -14.26
C LEU A 392 -20.58 -41.78 -15.12
N TYR A 393 -20.73 -41.47 -16.41
CA TYR A 393 -21.42 -42.32 -17.38
C TYR A 393 -20.47 -43.20 -18.22
N GLY A 394 -19.18 -43.26 -17.86
CA GLY A 394 -18.18 -44.06 -18.57
C GLY A 394 -17.89 -43.59 -20.00
N LYS A 395 -18.05 -42.29 -20.26
CA LYS A 395 -17.87 -41.64 -21.56
C LYS A 395 -16.63 -40.75 -21.55
N THR A 396 -16.01 -40.60 -22.72
CA THR A 396 -14.90 -39.67 -22.90
C THR A 396 -15.43 -38.26 -23.18
N TYR A 397 -14.83 -37.26 -22.55
CA TYR A 397 -15.14 -35.86 -22.81
C TYR A 397 -14.81 -35.47 -24.27
N ASP A 398 -15.77 -34.84 -24.95
CA ASP A 398 -15.57 -34.22 -26.26
C ASP A 398 -15.33 -32.70 -26.08
N PRO A 399 -14.15 -32.18 -26.45
CA PRO A 399 -13.87 -30.75 -26.39
C PRO A 399 -14.86 -29.86 -27.16
N ALA A 400 -15.60 -30.40 -28.14
CA ALA A 400 -16.62 -29.66 -28.88
C ALA A 400 -17.87 -29.33 -28.04
N LEU A 401 -18.05 -29.97 -26.88
CA LEU A 401 -19.18 -29.69 -25.97
C LEU A 401 -19.12 -28.29 -25.37
N LYS A 402 -17.93 -27.80 -25.01
CA LYS A 402 -17.78 -26.51 -24.34
C LYS A 402 -18.21 -25.32 -25.23
N PRO A 403 -17.78 -25.22 -26.50
CA PRO A 403 -18.30 -24.18 -27.40
C PRO A 403 -19.83 -24.26 -27.63
N ARG A 404 -20.41 -25.47 -27.70
CA ARG A 404 -21.87 -25.66 -27.82
C ARG A 404 -22.60 -25.19 -26.57
N LEU A 405 -22.05 -25.49 -25.39
CA LEU A 405 -22.57 -25.04 -24.10
C LEU A 405 -22.57 -23.53 -24.03
N TYR A 406 -21.46 -22.87 -24.34
CA TYR A 406 -21.34 -21.42 -24.30
C TYR A 406 -22.24 -20.72 -25.32
N ALA A 407 -22.39 -21.26 -26.53
CA ALA A 407 -23.32 -20.70 -27.50
C ALA A 407 -24.76 -20.64 -26.98
N LYS A 408 -25.26 -21.72 -26.36
CA LYS A 408 -26.58 -21.76 -25.72
C LYS A 408 -26.63 -20.88 -24.47
N TYR A 409 -25.60 -20.94 -23.62
CA TYR A 409 -25.53 -20.16 -22.38
C TYR A 409 -25.57 -18.64 -22.66
N PHE A 410 -24.79 -18.14 -23.62
CA PHE A 410 -24.78 -16.71 -23.95
C PHE A 410 -26.05 -16.22 -24.64
N GLN A 411 -26.81 -17.13 -25.26
CA GLN A 411 -28.12 -16.81 -25.79
C GLN A 411 -29.14 -16.63 -24.66
N ASP A 412 -29.11 -17.49 -23.64
CA ASP A 412 -30.14 -17.58 -22.61
C ASP A 412 -29.83 -16.70 -21.37
N ALA A 413 -28.55 -16.52 -21.02
CA ALA A 413 -28.11 -15.82 -19.82
C ALA A 413 -28.65 -14.38 -19.68
N PRO A 414 -28.72 -13.54 -20.73
CA PRO A 414 -29.26 -12.19 -20.59
C PRO A 414 -30.71 -12.12 -20.09
N GLU A 415 -31.51 -13.17 -20.31
CA GLU A 415 -32.92 -13.23 -19.92
C GLU A 415 -33.16 -14.08 -18.66
N LEU A 416 -32.36 -15.13 -18.46
CA LEU A 416 -32.61 -16.14 -17.43
C LEU A 416 -31.69 -16.04 -16.21
N LEU A 417 -30.57 -15.32 -16.32
CA LEU A 417 -29.58 -15.23 -15.25
C LEU A 417 -30.05 -14.26 -14.15
N ALA A 418 -30.03 -14.74 -12.90
CA ALA A 418 -30.42 -13.95 -11.75
C ALA A 418 -29.23 -13.56 -10.88
N GLU A 419 -29.33 -12.41 -10.21
CA GLU A 419 -28.41 -12.00 -9.15
C GLU A 419 -28.63 -12.86 -7.91
N VAL A 420 -27.54 -13.25 -7.23
CA VAL A 420 -27.66 -13.74 -5.85
C VAL A 420 -28.20 -12.60 -4.98
N PRO A 421 -29.31 -12.78 -4.24
CA PRO A 421 -29.98 -11.67 -3.57
C PRO A 421 -29.04 -10.77 -2.74
N GLY A 422 -28.93 -9.51 -3.15
CA GLY A 422 -28.15 -8.48 -2.45
C GLY A 422 -26.71 -8.28 -2.96
N ALA A 423 -26.22 -9.08 -3.90
CA ALA A 423 -24.84 -9.00 -4.40
C ALA A 423 -24.45 -7.60 -4.91
N LYS A 424 -25.29 -6.96 -5.73
CA LYS A 424 -25.05 -5.61 -6.26
C LYS A 424 -25.06 -4.53 -5.20
N ALA A 425 -25.93 -4.66 -4.20
CA ALA A 425 -25.96 -3.73 -3.08
C ALA A 425 -24.68 -3.86 -2.25
N LEU A 426 -24.30 -5.09 -1.92
CA LEU A 426 -23.10 -5.38 -1.15
C LEU A 426 -21.82 -4.92 -1.85
N ILE A 427 -21.65 -5.20 -3.15
CA ILE A 427 -20.48 -4.75 -3.93
C ILE A 427 -20.37 -3.22 -3.88
N ARG A 428 -21.48 -2.52 -4.11
CA ARG A 428 -21.49 -1.05 -4.09
C ARG A 428 -21.09 -0.49 -2.72
N ASP A 429 -21.63 -1.06 -1.65
CA ASP A 429 -21.37 -0.61 -0.28
C ASP A 429 -19.93 -0.93 0.14
N LEU A 430 -19.40 -2.09 -0.27
CA LEU A 430 -17.99 -2.44 -0.12
C LEU A 430 -17.07 -1.44 -0.83
N LEU A 431 -17.33 -1.14 -2.10
CA LEU A 431 -16.55 -0.17 -2.87
C LEU A 431 -16.61 1.22 -2.23
N ALA A 432 -17.77 1.62 -1.70
CA ALA A 432 -17.95 2.89 -1.00
C ALA A 432 -17.20 2.95 0.34
N SER A 433 -17.00 1.81 1.01
CA SER A 433 -16.24 1.72 2.26
C SER A 433 -14.72 1.86 2.07
N GLY A 434 -14.23 1.70 0.83
CA GLY A 434 -12.81 1.78 0.49
C GLY A 434 -12.05 0.46 0.64
N VAL A 435 -12.74 -0.63 0.99
CA VAL A 435 -12.22 -2.01 0.91
C VAL A 435 -12.01 -2.38 -0.55
N LYS A 436 -10.96 -3.16 -0.82
CA LYS A 436 -10.69 -3.68 -2.18
C LYS A 436 -11.69 -4.77 -2.53
N VAL A 437 -12.26 -4.71 -3.73
CA VAL A 437 -13.24 -5.71 -4.18
C VAL A 437 -12.79 -6.30 -5.50
N ALA A 438 -12.75 -7.63 -5.59
CA ALA A 438 -12.35 -8.33 -6.79
C ALA A 438 -13.15 -9.59 -7.04
N VAL A 439 -13.11 -10.06 -8.30
CA VAL A 439 -13.69 -11.33 -8.73
C VAL A 439 -12.56 -12.32 -9.03
N ALA A 440 -12.71 -13.55 -8.53
CA ALA A 440 -11.77 -14.66 -8.72
C ALA A 440 -12.55 -15.94 -9.04
N SER A 441 -12.67 -16.26 -10.33
CA SER A 441 -13.46 -17.41 -10.81
C SER A 441 -12.62 -18.35 -11.66
N SER A 442 -12.84 -19.66 -11.52
CA SER A 442 -12.24 -20.68 -12.38
C SER A 442 -12.91 -20.79 -13.76
N ALA A 443 -13.95 -20.00 -14.02
CA ALA A 443 -14.62 -19.95 -15.30
C ALA A 443 -13.83 -19.16 -16.35
N ASP A 444 -14.02 -19.49 -17.63
CA ASP A 444 -13.41 -18.74 -18.73
C ASP A 444 -13.80 -17.26 -18.73
N SER A 445 -12.89 -16.41 -19.23
CA SER A 445 -13.11 -14.95 -19.24
C SER A 445 -14.41 -14.53 -19.93
N GLU A 446 -14.79 -15.17 -21.03
CA GLU A 446 -16.03 -14.84 -21.74
C GLU A 446 -17.29 -15.10 -20.90
N LYS A 447 -17.32 -16.15 -20.09
CA LYS A 447 -18.43 -16.44 -19.17
C LYS A 447 -18.48 -15.45 -18.03
N VAL A 448 -17.35 -15.20 -17.36
CA VAL A 448 -17.30 -14.22 -16.25
C VAL A 448 -17.76 -12.84 -16.72
N LEU A 449 -17.27 -12.38 -17.88
CA LEU A 449 -17.66 -11.09 -18.44
C LEU A 449 -19.14 -11.04 -18.86
N ALA A 450 -19.68 -12.14 -19.41
CA ALA A 450 -21.10 -12.24 -19.73
C ALA A 450 -21.99 -12.18 -18.47
N ASN A 451 -21.61 -12.89 -17.41
CA ASN A 451 -22.31 -12.90 -16.13
C ASN A 451 -22.33 -11.49 -15.50
N LEU A 452 -21.18 -10.83 -15.39
CA LEU A 452 -21.10 -9.46 -14.86
C LEU A 452 -21.93 -8.48 -15.70
N LYS A 453 -21.90 -8.62 -17.03
CA LYS A 453 -22.71 -7.82 -17.93
C LYS A 453 -24.21 -8.04 -17.72
N ALA A 454 -24.66 -9.27 -17.51
CA ALA A 454 -26.07 -9.57 -17.24
C ALA A 454 -26.55 -8.97 -15.92
N LEU A 455 -25.66 -8.89 -14.92
CA LEU A 455 -25.93 -8.18 -13.66
C LEU A 455 -25.97 -6.66 -13.83
N GLY A 456 -25.39 -6.13 -14.91
CA GLY A 456 -25.24 -4.69 -15.15
C GLY A 456 -24.05 -4.08 -14.40
N ILE A 457 -23.05 -4.90 -14.05
CA ILE A 457 -21.81 -4.47 -13.38
C ILE A 457 -20.69 -4.50 -14.40
N ALA A 458 -20.00 -3.38 -14.59
CA ALA A 458 -18.83 -3.34 -15.46
C ALA A 458 -17.62 -3.97 -14.75
N PRO A 459 -16.78 -4.77 -15.44
CA PRO A 459 -15.54 -5.32 -14.85
C PRO A 459 -14.61 -4.26 -14.25
N ALA A 460 -14.64 -3.04 -14.80
CA ALA A 460 -13.85 -1.89 -14.34
C ALA A 460 -14.33 -1.30 -12.99
N GLU A 461 -15.46 -1.75 -12.46
CA GLU A 461 -15.92 -1.38 -11.11
C GLU A 461 -15.17 -2.14 -10.02
N PHE A 462 -14.60 -3.30 -10.35
CA PHE A 462 -13.75 -4.08 -9.44
C PHE A 462 -12.30 -3.59 -9.48
N ASP A 463 -11.58 -3.74 -8.36
CA ASP A 463 -10.13 -3.50 -8.31
C ASP A 463 -9.34 -4.54 -9.15
N ALA A 464 -9.88 -5.76 -9.28
CA ALA A 464 -9.37 -6.79 -10.17
C ALA A 464 -10.48 -7.79 -10.57
N VAL A 465 -10.32 -8.38 -11.75
CA VAL A 465 -11.08 -9.56 -12.19
C VAL A 465 -10.06 -10.58 -12.69
N THR A 466 -10.00 -11.74 -12.06
CA THR A 466 -9.14 -12.86 -12.44
C THR A 466 -10.02 -14.06 -12.77
N THR A 467 -9.72 -14.70 -13.90
CA THR A 467 -10.55 -15.73 -14.51
C THR A 467 -9.74 -17.02 -14.70
N GLY A 468 -10.41 -18.12 -15.05
CA GLY A 468 -9.76 -19.39 -15.33
C GLY A 468 -8.73 -19.29 -16.47
N SER A 469 -8.89 -18.31 -17.37
CA SER A 469 -7.96 -18.05 -18.46
C SER A 469 -6.66 -17.36 -18.01
N ASP A 470 -6.59 -16.86 -16.78
CA ASP A 470 -5.43 -16.18 -16.21
C ASP A 470 -4.53 -17.11 -15.38
N VAL A 471 -4.91 -18.38 -15.19
CA VAL A 471 -4.23 -19.36 -14.32
C VAL A 471 -3.87 -20.66 -15.05
N GLU A 472 -2.83 -21.32 -14.57
CA GLU A 472 -2.47 -22.67 -15.03
C GLU A 472 -3.21 -23.74 -14.24
N ASN A 473 -3.38 -23.54 -12.93
CA ASN A 473 -4.04 -24.48 -12.03
C ASN A 473 -5.37 -23.89 -11.52
N MET A 474 -6.44 -24.66 -11.67
CA MET A 474 -7.78 -24.30 -11.18
C MET A 474 -7.97 -24.70 -9.71
N LYS A 475 -9.03 -24.17 -9.08
CA LYS A 475 -9.45 -24.56 -7.72
C LYS A 475 -9.54 -26.11 -7.64
N PRO A 476 -8.99 -26.77 -6.60
CA PRO A 476 -8.62 -26.23 -5.30
C PRO A 476 -7.19 -25.67 -5.18
N ASP A 477 -6.44 -25.51 -6.27
CA ASP A 477 -5.16 -24.81 -6.22
C ASP A 477 -5.37 -23.31 -5.89
N PRO A 478 -4.54 -22.69 -5.01
CA PRO A 478 -4.70 -21.30 -4.61
C PRO A 478 -4.32 -20.27 -5.68
N GLU A 479 -3.77 -20.69 -6.84
CA GLU A 479 -3.21 -19.79 -7.86
C GLU A 479 -4.15 -18.63 -8.23
N ILE A 480 -5.44 -18.91 -8.43
CA ILE A 480 -6.42 -17.88 -8.81
C ILE A 480 -6.51 -16.77 -7.75
N TYR A 481 -6.67 -17.12 -6.47
CA TYR A 481 -6.80 -16.14 -5.41
C TYR A 481 -5.48 -15.41 -5.16
N LEU A 482 -4.33 -16.11 -5.23
CA LEU A 482 -3.02 -15.48 -5.08
C LEU A 482 -2.77 -14.43 -6.18
N LYS A 483 -3.12 -14.74 -7.43
CA LYS A 483 -3.05 -13.78 -8.54
C LYS A 483 -4.02 -12.62 -8.35
N THR A 484 -5.24 -12.88 -7.87
CA THR A 484 -6.20 -11.81 -7.58
C THR A 484 -5.71 -10.89 -6.45
N ALA A 485 -5.20 -11.45 -5.34
CA ALA A 485 -4.59 -10.70 -4.23
C ALA A 485 -3.41 -9.84 -4.70
N GLU A 486 -2.55 -10.40 -5.56
CA GLU A 486 -1.46 -9.66 -6.20
C GLU A 486 -1.97 -8.48 -7.05
N ALA A 487 -3.02 -8.72 -7.84
CA ALA A 487 -3.62 -7.75 -8.75
C ALA A 487 -4.29 -6.58 -8.01
N VAL A 488 -5.01 -6.86 -6.91
CA VAL A 488 -5.57 -5.80 -6.04
C VAL A 488 -4.51 -5.11 -5.20
N GLY A 489 -3.35 -5.76 -5.00
CA GLY A 489 -2.24 -5.23 -4.22
C GLY A 489 -2.40 -5.39 -2.71
N VAL A 490 -3.09 -6.44 -2.26
CA VAL A 490 -3.32 -6.75 -0.84
C VAL A 490 -2.66 -8.08 -0.49
N PRO A 491 -1.93 -8.20 0.65
CA PRO A 491 -1.39 -9.48 1.11
C PRO A 491 -2.48 -10.52 1.35
N PRO A 492 -2.25 -11.82 1.03
CA PRO A 492 -3.27 -12.87 1.19
C PRO A 492 -3.90 -12.97 2.58
N GLU A 493 -3.12 -12.76 3.65
CA GLU A 493 -3.58 -12.79 5.03
C GLU A 493 -4.61 -11.69 5.37
N HIS A 494 -4.71 -10.65 4.54
CA HIS A 494 -5.70 -9.58 4.65
C HIS A 494 -6.83 -9.71 3.61
N CYS A 495 -6.83 -10.78 2.82
CA CYS A 495 -7.92 -11.11 1.91
C CYS A 495 -8.97 -12.00 2.60
N ILE A 496 -10.23 -11.76 2.27
CA ILE A 496 -11.37 -12.60 2.62
C ILE A 496 -11.97 -13.11 1.31
N VAL A 497 -12.02 -14.43 1.15
CA VAL A 497 -12.66 -15.10 0.02
C VAL A 497 -14.13 -15.37 0.36
N ILE A 498 -15.04 -15.00 -0.52
CA ILE A 498 -16.46 -15.36 -0.45
C ILE A 498 -16.75 -16.40 -1.53
N GLU A 499 -17.23 -17.57 -1.12
CA GLU A 499 -17.28 -18.76 -1.97
C GLU A 499 -18.42 -19.69 -1.56
N ASP A 500 -18.96 -20.47 -2.50
CA ASP A 500 -20.03 -21.44 -2.24
C ASP A 500 -19.68 -22.89 -2.57
N ALA A 501 -18.50 -23.14 -3.17
CA ALA A 501 -17.99 -24.46 -3.51
C ALA A 501 -16.85 -24.95 -2.59
N GLU A 502 -16.79 -26.27 -2.38
CA GLU A 502 -15.73 -26.93 -1.59
C GLU A 502 -14.33 -26.65 -2.16
N ALA A 503 -14.17 -26.73 -3.49
CA ALA A 503 -12.89 -26.48 -4.15
C ALA A 503 -12.40 -25.03 -3.94
N GLY A 504 -13.30 -24.05 -3.98
CA GLY A 504 -12.94 -22.65 -3.76
C GLY A 504 -12.57 -22.36 -2.31
N ILE A 505 -13.29 -22.93 -1.33
CA ILE A 505 -12.94 -22.80 0.08
C ILE A 505 -11.53 -23.37 0.32
N GLN A 506 -11.26 -24.58 -0.20
CA GLN A 506 -9.95 -25.21 -0.09
C GLN A 506 -8.83 -24.36 -0.72
N ALA A 507 -9.07 -23.78 -1.90
CA ALA A 507 -8.13 -22.87 -2.56
C ALA A 507 -7.86 -21.60 -1.73
N GLY A 508 -8.89 -20.96 -1.18
CA GLY A 508 -8.73 -19.79 -0.32
C GLY A 508 -7.90 -20.10 0.94
N LYS A 509 -8.17 -21.24 1.60
CA LYS A 509 -7.40 -21.70 2.76
C LYS A 509 -5.95 -22.03 2.40
N ALA A 510 -5.73 -22.72 1.28
CA ALA A 510 -4.38 -23.04 0.78
C ALA A 510 -3.57 -21.76 0.45
N GLY A 511 -4.24 -20.69 0.05
CA GLY A 511 -3.65 -19.37 -0.19
C GLY A 511 -3.38 -18.55 1.08
N GLY A 512 -3.70 -19.06 2.28
CA GLY A 512 -3.51 -18.36 3.54
C GLY A 512 -4.56 -17.28 3.83
N MET A 513 -5.69 -17.29 3.11
CA MET A 513 -6.75 -16.29 3.24
C MET A 513 -7.81 -16.74 4.26
N LYS A 514 -8.59 -15.78 4.77
CA LYS A 514 -9.85 -16.11 5.46
C LYS A 514 -10.91 -16.43 4.42
N THR A 515 -11.78 -17.40 4.70
CA THR A 515 -12.84 -17.83 3.77
C THR A 515 -14.20 -17.79 4.47
N ILE A 516 -15.17 -17.16 3.82
CA ILE A 516 -16.58 -17.19 4.24
C ILE A 516 -17.36 -17.96 3.19
N GLY A 517 -17.96 -19.08 3.60
CA GLY A 517 -18.84 -19.88 2.78
C GLY A 517 -20.24 -19.25 2.68
N ILE A 518 -20.87 -19.25 1.51
CA ILE A 518 -22.30 -18.95 1.36
C ILE A 518 -23.06 -20.19 0.91
N THR A 519 -24.24 -20.44 1.48
CA THR A 519 -24.97 -21.72 1.27
C THR A 519 -25.80 -21.79 -0.02
N THR A 520 -25.40 -21.08 -1.08
CA THR A 520 -26.10 -21.07 -2.36
C THR A 520 -25.97 -22.41 -3.10
N ALA A 521 -24.76 -22.96 -3.23
CA ALA A 521 -24.55 -24.30 -3.82
C ALA A 521 -24.50 -25.43 -2.79
N LEU A 522 -23.85 -25.22 -1.64
CA LEU A 522 -23.57 -26.27 -0.65
C LEU A 522 -24.18 -25.97 0.72
N PRO A 523 -24.63 -27.00 1.46
CA PRO A 523 -25.10 -26.81 2.83
C PRO A 523 -23.94 -26.45 3.75
N ALA A 524 -24.22 -25.68 4.82
CA ALA A 524 -23.20 -25.18 5.74
C ALA A 524 -22.25 -26.24 6.30
N ALA A 525 -22.76 -27.46 6.58
CA ALA A 525 -21.93 -28.57 7.06
C ALA A 525 -20.79 -28.92 6.08
N ARG A 526 -21.06 -28.91 4.77
CA ARG A 526 -20.05 -29.21 3.73
C ARG A 526 -19.03 -28.09 3.58
N LEU A 527 -19.46 -26.83 3.70
CA LEU A 527 -18.55 -25.67 3.66
C LEU A 527 -17.61 -25.67 4.87
N HIS A 528 -18.09 -26.03 6.05
CA HIS A 528 -17.24 -26.21 7.23
C HIS A 528 -16.28 -27.40 7.07
N GLU A 529 -16.74 -28.54 6.54
CA GLU A 529 -15.86 -29.68 6.22
C GLU A 529 -14.75 -29.30 5.22
N ALA A 530 -15.04 -28.40 4.28
CA ALA A 530 -14.07 -27.86 3.33
C ALA A 530 -13.04 -26.90 3.97
N GLY A 531 -13.30 -26.43 5.20
CA GLY A 531 -12.40 -25.57 5.96
C GLY A 531 -12.83 -24.10 6.06
N ALA A 532 -14.09 -23.77 5.76
CA ALA A 532 -14.59 -22.40 5.86
C ALA A 532 -14.49 -21.85 7.30
N ASP A 533 -13.90 -20.65 7.46
CA ASP A 533 -13.77 -19.98 8.76
C ASP A 533 -15.12 -19.53 9.31
N GLN A 534 -16.02 -19.11 8.41
CA GLN A 534 -17.42 -18.79 8.70
C GLN A 534 -18.31 -19.24 7.55
N VAL A 535 -19.61 -19.42 7.83
CA VAL A 535 -20.62 -19.72 6.83
C VAL A 535 -21.83 -18.83 7.06
N VAL A 536 -22.41 -18.30 5.98
CA VAL A 536 -23.63 -17.48 5.99
C VAL A 536 -24.69 -18.07 5.07
N ASP A 537 -25.95 -17.87 5.40
CA ASP A 537 -27.07 -18.31 4.56
C ASP A 537 -27.40 -17.27 3.47
N SER A 538 -26.95 -16.02 3.66
CA SER A 538 -27.21 -14.90 2.75
C SER A 538 -26.08 -13.87 2.73
N LEU A 539 -25.95 -13.14 1.61
CA LEU A 539 -25.01 -12.01 1.48
C LEU A 539 -25.33 -10.87 2.45
N ASP A 540 -26.57 -10.76 2.94
CA ASP A 540 -26.98 -9.75 3.92
C ASP A 540 -26.27 -9.90 5.27
N GLU A 541 -25.89 -11.12 5.65
CA GLU A 541 -25.15 -11.39 6.89
C GLU A 541 -23.70 -10.89 6.81
N LEU A 542 -23.15 -10.75 5.60
CA LEU A 542 -21.79 -10.23 5.40
C LEU A 542 -21.64 -8.78 5.86
N TYR A 543 -22.71 -7.98 5.88
CA TYR A 543 -22.66 -6.62 6.41
C TYR A 543 -22.23 -6.59 7.87
N VAL A 544 -22.69 -7.55 8.68
CA VAL A 544 -22.33 -7.65 10.09
C VAL A 544 -20.93 -8.24 10.25
N LEU A 545 -20.62 -9.30 9.50
CA LEU A 545 -19.33 -9.98 9.61
C LEU A 545 -18.15 -9.13 9.13
N LEU A 546 -18.38 -8.28 8.14
CA LEU A 546 -17.36 -7.41 7.56
C LEU A 546 -17.33 -6.01 8.18
N ASP A 547 -18.26 -5.71 9.11
CA ASP A 547 -18.45 -4.39 9.73
C ASP A 547 -18.67 -3.27 8.69
N ILE A 548 -19.63 -3.50 7.79
CA ILE A 548 -19.96 -2.60 6.69
C ILE A 548 -21.35 -1.99 6.94
N GLY A 549 -21.44 -0.66 6.87
CA GLY A 549 -22.73 0.03 6.90
C GLY A 549 -23.51 -0.16 5.59
N LYS A 550 -24.82 -0.42 5.69
CA LYS A 550 -25.74 -0.35 4.53
C LYS A 550 -25.90 1.11 4.10
N ALA A 551 -25.62 1.42 2.84
CA ALA A 551 -25.71 2.78 2.30
C ALA A 551 -27.14 3.17 1.88
#